data_AF-A0A9D9Q8W1-F1
#
_entry.id   AF-A0A9D9Q8W1-F1
#
_cell.length_a   1.000
_cell.length_b   1.000
_cell.length_c   1.000
_cell.angle_alpha   90.00
_cell.angle_beta   90.00
_cell.angle_gamma   90.00
#
_symmetry.space_group_name_H-M   'P 1'
#
loop_
_entity.id
_entity.type
_entity.pdbx_description
1 polymer ?
#
loop_
_entity_poly.entity_id
_entity_poly.type
_entity_poly.pdbx_seq_one_letter_code
_entity_poly.pdbx_strand_id
1 'polypeptide(L)'
;MAQEDVFKKIVSHCKEYGFVFPSSEIYDGLGAVYDYGQNGVELKNNIKEYWWKSMVLLHDNIVGIDSAIFMHPTIWKASGHVDAFNDPLIDNRDSKKRYRADVLIEDQIAKYEEKIQKEIDKAAKRFGDSFDEQKFRETNARVLENQQKRDALHERYAKAMNAMDLDELKQIIIDEEIVCPISGTRNWTDVRQFNLMFSTEMGASADNSMKIYLRPETAQGIFVNYLNVQKTGRMK
;
A
#
# COMPACT_ATOMS: atom_id res chain seq x y z
N MET A 1 -17.62 -9.66 20.58
CA MET A 1 -17.88 -8.51 19.69
C MET A 1 -17.06 -8.74 18.44
N ALA A 2 -17.61 -8.51 17.24
CA ALA A 2 -16.81 -8.62 16.02
C ALA A 2 -15.73 -7.52 16.02
N GLN A 3 -14.59 -7.75 15.37
CA GLN A 3 -13.50 -6.77 15.30
C GLN A 3 -13.97 -5.42 14.72
N GLU A 4 -14.90 -5.46 13.77
CA GLU A 4 -15.54 -4.26 13.21
C GLU A 4 -16.31 -3.43 14.25
N ASP A 5 -16.98 -4.08 15.20
CA ASP A 5 -17.75 -3.38 16.25
C ASP A 5 -16.82 -2.64 17.22
N VAL A 6 -15.66 -3.24 17.50
CA VAL A 6 -14.63 -2.62 18.34
C VAL A 6 -14.05 -1.40 17.63
N PHE A 7 -13.73 -1.53 16.33
CA PHE A 7 -13.17 -0.42 15.55
C PHE A 7 -14.14 0.76 15.47
N LYS A 8 -15.44 0.51 15.22
CA LYS A 8 -16.47 1.57 15.23
C LYS A 8 -16.55 2.31 16.56
N LYS A 9 -16.44 1.60 17.69
CA LYS A 9 -16.41 2.21 19.03
C LYS A 9 -15.18 3.10 19.23
N ILE A 10 -14.01 2.65 18.78
CA ILE A 10 -12.76 3.44 18.88
C ILE A 10 -12.89 4.72 18.03
N VAL A 11 -13.36 4.62 16.79
CA VAL A 11 -13.56 5.78 15.92
C VAL A 11 -14.52 6.78 16.55
N SER A 12 -15.65 6.31 17.10
CA SER A 12 -16.61 7.16 17.82
C SER A 12 -15.96 7.86 19.01
N HIS A 13 -15.20 7.13 19.84
CA HIS A 13 -14.51 7.69 20.99
C HIS A 13 -13.45 8.73 20.58
N CYS A 14 -12.64 8.44 19.56
CA CYS A 14 -11.64 9.38 19.06
C CYS A 14 -12.27 10.70 18.61
N LYS A 15 -13.44 10.64 17.97
CA LYS A 15 -14.18 11.84 17.54
C LYS A 15 -14.79 12.59 18.72
N GLU A 16 -15.52 11.88 19.58
CA GLU A 16 -16.25 12.46 20.72
C GLU A 16 -15.32 13.15 21.72
N TYR A 17 -14.13 12.58 21.95
CA TYR A 17 -13.16 13.09 22.92
C TYR A 17 -12.03 13.92 22.30
N GLY A 18 -12.16 14.36 21.03
CA GLY A 18 -11.22 15.31 20.43
C GLY A 18 -9.82 14.75 20.18
N PHE A 19 -9.71 13.49 19.76
CA PHE A 19 -8.46 12.90 19.28
C PHE A 19 -8.29 13.12 17.78
N VAL A 20 -9.16 12.57 16.95
CA VAL A 20 -9.07 12.63 15.49
C VAL A 20 -10.46 12.71 14.89
N PHE A 21 -10.64 13.55 13.87
CA PHE A 21 -11.89 13.66 13.10
C PHE A 21 -11.60 13.89 11.60
N PRO A 22 -12.56 13.57 10.71
CA PRO A 22 -12.43 13.84 9.28
C PRO A 22 -12.11 15.31 9.01
N SER A 23 -11.10 15.57 8.17
CA SER A 23 -10.78 16.94 7.75
C SER A 23 -11.93 17.50 6.94
N SER A 24 -12.20 18.79 7.12
CA SER A 24 -13.24 19.51 6.36
C SER A 24 -14.64 18.92 6.53
N GLU A 25 -14.97 18.36 7.69
CA GLU A 25 -16.22 17.63 7.95
C GLU A 25 -17.49 18.44 7.59
N ILE A 26 -17.50 19.75 7.83
CA ILE A 26 -18.63 20.64 7.49
C ILE A 26 -18.84 20.84 5.98
N TYR A 27 -17.89 20.38 5.16
CA TYR A 27 -17.89 20.42 3.70
C TYR A 27 -17.83 19.00 3.12
N ASP A 28 -18.60 18.07 3.70
CA ASP A 28 -18.68 16.64 3.34
C ASP A 28 -17.41 15.81 3.59
N GLY A 29 -16.37 16.44 4.14
CA GLY A 29 -15.09 15.81 4.43
C GLY A 29 -14.21 15.57 3.20
N LEU A 30 -12.93 15.32 3.44
CA LEU A 30 -11.99 14.89 2.40
C LEU A 30 -11.49 13.47 2.70
N GLY A 31 -11.72 12.56 1.77
CA GLY A 31 -11.38 11.14 1.93
C GLY A 31 -9.90 10.94 2.29
N ALA A 32 -9.65 10.11 3.32
CA ALA A 32 -8.32 9.80 3.84
C ALA A 32 -7.51 11.00 4.41
N VAL A 33 -8.15 12.14 4.66
CA VAL A 33 -7.52 13.30 5.31
C VAL A 33 -8.22 13.58 6.65
N TYR A 34 -7.43 13.78 7.71
CA TYR A 34 -7.92 13.89 9.08
C TYR A 34 -7.20 14.99 9.85
N ASP A 35 -7.94 15.60 10.77
CA ASP A 35 -7.44 16.62 11.69
C ASP A 35 -7.29 16.03 13.10
N TYR A 36 -6.26 16.46 13.83
CA TYR A 36 -6.04 16.11 15.22
C TYR A 36 -6.69 17.15 16.13
N GLY A 37 -7.56 16.71 17.04
CA GLY A 37 -8.16 17.58 18.07
C GLY A 37 -7.22 17.85 19.24
N GLN A 38 -7.74 18.53 20.27
CA GLN A 38 -6.95 18.95 21.44
C GLN A 38 -6.25 17.80 22.17
N ASN A 39 -6.90 16.64 22.32
CA ASN A 39 -6.27 15.49 22.98
C ASN A 39 -5.36 14.73 22.00
N GLY A 40 -5.70 14.73 20.72
CA GLY A 40 -4.93 14.07 19.68
C GLY A 40 -3.58 14.74 19.42
N VAL A 41 -3.54 16.08 19.43
CA VAL A 41 -2.29 16.82 19.21
C VAL A 41 -1.31 16.60 20.37
N GLU A 42 -1.80 16.61 21.62
CA GLU A 42 -0.98 16.31 22.80
C GLU A 42 -0.45 14.88 22.76
N LEU A 43 -1.30 13.90 22.47
CA LEU A 43 -0.88 12.50 22.33
C LEU A 43 0.18 12.34 21.23
N LYS A 44 -0.06 12.95 20.06
CA LYS A 44 0.87 12.91 18.91
C LYS A 44 2.22 13.55 19.27
N ASN A 45 2.22 14.68 19.95
CA ASN A 45 3.45 15.36 20.37
C ASN A 45 4.22 14.54 21.39
N ASN A 46 3.54 13.94 22.38
CA ASN A 46 4.17 13.07 23.37
C ASN A 46 4.84 11.85 22.72
N ILE A 47 4.16 11.20 21.76
CA ILE A 47 4.73 10.07 21.01
C ILE A 47 5.95 10.52 20.20
N LYS A 48 5.85 11.65 19.49
CA LYS A 48 6.97 12.21 18.70
C LYS A 48 8.18 12.52 19.58
N GLU A 49 7.97 13.16 20.72
CA GLU A 49 9.03 13.52 21.66
C GLU A 49 9.69 12.26 22.24
N TYR A 50 8.90 11.28 22.67
CA TYR A 50 9.42 10.00 23.16
C TYR A 50 10.29 9.32 22.10
N TRP A 51 9.78 9.23 20.86
CA TRP A 51 10.51 8.62 19.75
C TRP A 51 11.81 9.37 19.45
N TRP A 52 11.77 10.71 19.41
CA TRP A 52 12.96 11.53 19.18
C TRP A 52 14.01 11.33 20.27
N LYS A 53 13.61 11.36 21.54
CA LYS A 53 14.53 11.09 22.66
C LYS A 53 15.14 9.69 22.53
N SER A 54 14.32 8.68 22.28
CA SER A 54 14.77 7.29 22.15
C SER A 54 15.74 7.10 20.98
N MET A 55 15.46 7.68 19.82
CA MET A 55 16.25 7.43 18.62
C MET A 55 17.47 8.35 18.53
N VAL A 56 17.35 9.62 18.89
CA VAL A 56 18.40 10.62 18.66
C VAL A 56 19.24 10.87 19.91
N LEU A 57 18.66 10.82 21.12
CA LEU A 57 19.42 11.14 22.35
C LEU A 57 20.02 9.91 23.03
N LEU A 58 19.48 8.71 22.77
CA LEU A 58 20.00 7.46 23.36
C LEU A 58 20.91 6.67 22.40
N HIS A 59 21.19 7.19 21.21
CA HIS A 59 22.07 6.56 20.23
C HIS A 59 23.14 7.56 19.76
N ASP A 60 24.41 7.16 19.85
CA ASP A 60 25.54 8.02 19.50
C ASP A 60 25.69 8.25 17.98
N ASN A 61 25.05 7.40 17.16
CA ASN A 61 25.21 7.35 15.71
C ASN A 61 23.99 7.83 14.92
N ILE A 62 23.00 8.45 15.58
CA ILE A 62 21.79 8.97 14.96
C ILE A 62 21.72 10.48 15.21
N VAL A 63 21.54 11.25 14.14
CA VAL A 63 21.47 12.72 14.21
C VAL A 63 20.15 13.24 13.64
N GLY A 64 19.68 14.34 14.21
CA GLY A 64 18.45 15.00 13.79
C GLY A 64 18.66 15.94 12.60
N ILE A 65 17.73 15.90 11.64
CA ILE A 65 17.61 16.86 10.55
C ILE A 65 16.13 17.08 10.23
N ASP A 66 15.75 18.32 9.89
CA ASP A 66 14.44 18.65 9.32
C ASP A 66 14.63 19.18 7.89
N SER A 67 14.19 18.39 6.92
CA SER A 67 14.32 18.72 5.50
C SER A 67 13.02 19.31 4.96
N ALA A 68 13.11 20.13 3.91
CA ALA A 68 11.94 20.71 3.26
C ALA A 68 11.01 19.64 2.65
N ILE A 69 9.70 19.95 2.57
CA ILE A 69 8.71 19.10 1.90
C ILE A 69 8.89 19.14 0.39
N PHE A 70 9.07 20.35 -0.17
CA PHE A 70 9.37 20.52 -1.58
C PHE A 70 10.87 20.35 -1.84
N MET A 71 11.17 19.45 -2.76
CA MET A 71 12.53 19.13 -3.18
C MET A 71 12.61 19.15 -4.70
N HIS A 72 13.83 19.34 -5.23
CA HIS A 72 14.05 19.41 -6.67
C HIS A 72 13.57 18.13 -7.38
N PRO A 73 12.80 18.21 -8.48
CA PRO A 73 12.14 17.05 -9.10
C PRO A 73 13.07 15.92 -9.53
N THR A 74 14.31 16.25 -9.91
CA THR A 74 15.31 15.24 -10.32
C THR A 74 15.66 14.26 -9.20
N ILE A 75 15.46 14.63 -7.93
CA ILE A 75 15.66 13.73 -6.79
C ILE A 75 14.67 12.56 -6.86
N TRP A 76 13.42 12.83 -7.21
CA TRP A 76 12.37 11.81 -7.33
C TRP A 76 12.56 10.92 -8.56
N LYS A 77 13.19 11.45 -9.62
CA LYS A 77 13.60 10.64 -10.77
C LYS A 77 14.80 9.75 -10.42
N ALA A 78 15.82 10.31 -9.77
CA ALA A 78 17.03 9.58 -9.38
C ALA A 78 16.75 8.47 -8.35
N SER A 79 15.82 8.71 -7.43
CA SER A 79 15.36 7.71 -6.46
C SER A 79 14.37 6.69 -7.05
N GLY A 80 13.97 6.84 -8.31
CA GLY A 80 13.03 5.94 -8.98
C GLY A 80 11.55 6.21 -8.68
N HIS A 81 11.20 7.12 -7.78
CA HIS A 81 9.81 7.41 -7.42
C HIS A 81 8.95 7.86 -8.60
N VAL A 82 9.51 8.62 -9.56
CA VAL A 82 8.74 9.04 -10.74
C VAL A 82 8.35 7.84 -11.62
N ASP A 83 9.21 6.84 -11.72
CA ASP A 83 9.06 5.73 -12.66
C ASP A 83 8.43 4.48 -12.02
N ALA A 84 8.75 4.22 -10.75
CA ALA A 84 8.38 3.00 -10.03
C ALA A 84 7.28 3.20 -8.98
N PHE A 85 7.00 4.45 -8.54
CA PHE A 85 5.96 4.72 -7.54
C PHE A 85 4.58 4.91 -8.21
N ASN A 86 4.20 3.92 -9.01
CA ASN A 86 2.97 3.90 -9.79
C ASN A 86 2.19 2.64 -9.46
N ASP A 87 0.93 2.80 -9.04
CA ASP A 87 0.02 1.66 -8.87
C ASP A 87 -0.67 1.36 -10.21
N PRO A 88 -0.80 0.08 -10.62
CA PRO A 88 -1.61 -0.30 -11.77
C PRO A 88 -3.09 -0.25 -11.38
N LEU A 89 -3.81 0.76 -11.84
CA LEU A 89 -5.22 0.97 -11.52
C LEU A 89 -6.13 0.53 -12.66
N ILE A 90 -7.25 -0.09 -12.31
CA ILE A 90 -8.30 -0.55 -13.22
C ILE A 90 -9.67 -0.14 -12.68
N ASP A 91 -10.54 0.37 -13.55
CA ASP A 91 -11.89 0.80 -13.18
C ASP A 91 -12.91 -0.24 -13.67
N ASN A 92 -13.94 -0.51 -12.85
CA ASN A 92 -15.11 -1.27 -13.31
C ASN A 92 -16.20 -0.30 -13.78
N ARG A 93 -16.65 -0.44 -15.03
CA ARG A 93 -17.58 0.52 -15.66
C ARG A 93 -18.97 0.53 -15.02
N ASP A 94 -19.39 -0.59 -14.42
CA ASP A 94 -20.74 -0.71 -13.86
C ASP A 94 -20.80 -0.15 -12.43
N SER A 95 -19.81 -0.50 -11.58
CA SER A 95 -19.72 0.02 -10.21
C SER A 95 -19.10 1.42 -10.11
N LYS A 96 -18.40 1.87 -11.17
CA LYS A 96 -17.60 3.11 -11.19
C LYS A 96 -16.53 3.17 -10.10
N LYS A 97 -16.11 2.00 -9.60
CA LYS A 97 -15.09 1.87 -8.57
C LYS A 97 -13.75 1.57 -9.21
N ARG A 98 -12.73 2.17 -8.60
CA ARG A 98 -11.33 1.98 -8.95
C ARG A 98 -10.72 0.93 -8.05
N TYR A 99 -9.95 0.04 -8.66
CA TYR A 99 -9.24 -1.02 -7.99
C TYR A 99 -7.78 -1.01 -8.41
N ARG A 100 -6.97 -1.59 -7.54
CA ARG A 100 -5.59 -1.95 -7.81
C ARG A 100 -5.56 -3.30 -8.52
N ALA A 101 -5.04 -3.32 -9.75
CA ALA A 101 -5.03 -4.50 -10.61
C ALA A 101 -4.17 -5.63 -10.02
N ASP A 102 -3.04 -5.26 -9.42
CA ASP A 102 -2.18 -6.15 -8.65
C ASP A 102 -2.92 -6.78 -7.46
N VAL A 103 -3.60 -5.97 -6.64
CA VAL A 103 -4.38 -6.47 -5.49
C VAL A 103 -5.49 -7.44 -5.93
N LEU A 104 -6.18 -7.16 -7.04
CA LEU A 104 -7.20 -8.08 -7.58
C LEU A 104 -6.62 -9.46 -7.93
N ILE A 105 -5.41 -9.49 -8.48
CA ILE A 105 -4.70 -10.73 -8.85
C ILE A 105 -4.19 -11.44 -7.59
N GLU A 106 -3.62 -10.70 -6.63
CA GLU A 106 -3.16 -11.24 -5.34
C GLU A 106 -4.31 -11.85 -4.54
N ASP A 107 -5.47 -11.20 -4.51
CA ASP A 107 -6.69 -11.75 -3.90
C ASP A 107 -7.15 -13.06 -4.57
N GLN A 108 -6.96 -13.17 -5.89
CA GLN A 108 -7.27 -14.40 -6.62
C GLN A 108 -6.29 -15.53 -6.30
N ILE A 109 -4.99 -15.22 -6.18
CA ILE A 109 -3.96 -16.15 -5.69
C ILE A 109 -4.33 -16.65 -4.28
N ALA A 110 -4.68 -15.72 -3.38
CA ALA A 110 -5.10 -16.05 -2.02
C ALA A 110 -6.36 -16.94 -1.99
N LYS A 111 -7.31 -16.77 -2.91
CA LYS A 111 -8.48 -17.66 -3.03
C LYS A 111 -8.09 -19.09 -3.41
N TYR A 112 -7.07 -19.30 -4.25
CA TYR A 112 -6.58 -20.64 -4.54
C TYR A 112 -5.90 -21.25 -3.31
N GLU A 113 -5.10 -20.47 -2.58
CA GLU A 113 -4.47 -20.91 -1.32
C GLU A 113 -5.53 -21.27 -0.26
N GLU A 114 -6.60 -20.49 -0.14
CA GLU A 114 -7.72 -20.79 0.77
C GLU A 114 -8.45 -22.08 0.38
N LYS A 115 -8.67 -22.32 -0.92
CA LYS A 115 -9.26 -23.58 -1.41
C LYS A 115 -8.38 -24.79 -1.08
N ILE A 116 -7.07 -24.66 -1.27
CA ILE A 116 -6.09 -25.69 -0.92
C ILE A 116 -6.16 -25.97 0.58
N GLN A 117 -6.10 -24.92 1.41
CA GLN A 117 -6.14 -25.05 2.87
C GLN A 117 -7.44 -25.70 3.35
N LYS A 118 -8.59 -25.32 2.78
CA LYS A 118 -9.88 -25.94 3.11
C LYS A 118 -9.92 -27.43 2.81
N GLU A 119 -9.31 -27.89 1.72
CA GLU A 119 -9.24 -29.33 1.42
C GLU A 119 -8.29 -30.06 2.37
N ILE A 120 -7.17 -29.44 2.74
CA ILE A 120 -6.23 -29.95 3.75
C ILE A 120 -6.91 -30.07 5.11
N ASP A 121 -7.61 -29.03 5.57
CA ASP A 121 -8.29 -29.02 6.86
C ASP A 121 -9.39 -30.10 6.94
N LYS A 122 -10.12 -30.30 5.83
CA LYS A 122 -11.11 -31.39 5.73
C LYS A 122 -10.44 -32.76 5.79
N ALA A 123 -9.30 -32.93 5.13
CA ALA A 123 -8.55 -34.18 5.15
C ALA A 123 -7.94 -34.45 6.53
N ALA A 124 -7.35 -33.45 7.18
CA ALA A 124 -6.85 -33.53 8.55
C ALA A 124 -7.95 -33.97 9.52
N LYS A 125 -9.15 -33.38 9.42
CA LYS A 125 -10.31 -33.79 10.23
C LYS A 125 -10.79 -35.21 9.92
N ARG A 126 -10.65 -35.67 8.68
CA ARG A 126 -11.12 -37.00 8.24
C ARG A 126 -10.13 -38.13 8.60
N PHE A 127 -8.83 -37.86 8.52
CA PHE A 127 -7.77 -38.86 8.70
C PHE A 127 -7.09 -38.79 10.07
N GLY A 128 -7.32 -37.72 10.85
CA GLY A 128 -6.85 -37.59 12.23
C GLY A 128 -5.34 -37.80 12.36
N ASP A 129 -4.92 -38.64 13.30
CA ASP A 129 -3.50 -38.92 13.59
C ASP A 129 -2.74 -39.60 12.44
N SER A 130 -3.45 -40.13 11.43
CA SER A 130 -2.86 -40.75 10.23
C SER A 130 -2.68 -39.77 9.06
N PHE A 131 -3.03 -38.50 9.24
CA PHE A 131 -2.93 -37.49 8.21
C PHE A 131 -1.48 -37.02 8.01
N ASP A 132 -0.98 -37.20 6.79
CA ASP A 132 0.28 -36.67 6.31
C ASP A 132 -0.03 -35.55 5.29
N GLU A 133 0.14 -34.31 5.72
CA GLU A 133 -0.18 -33.13 4.89
C GLU A 133 0.66 -33.08 3.62
N GLN A 134 1.94 -33.45 3.70
CA GLN A 134 2.87 -33.37 2.58
C GLN A 134 2.47 -34.37 1.49
N LYS A 135 2.19 -35.63 1.89
CA LYS A 135 1.65 -36.62 0.95
C LYS A 135 0.29 -36.22 0.40
N PHE A 136 -0.56 -35.58 1.19
CA PHE A 136 -1.88 -35.17 0.73
C PHE A 136 -1.79 -34.06 -0.34
N ARG A 137 -0.90 -33.09 -0.16
CA ARG A 137 -0.61 -32.06 -1.17
C ARG A 137 -0.09 -32.67 -2.48
N GLU A 138 0.72 -33.71 -2.40
CA GLU A 138 1.31 -34.41 -3.56
C GLU A 138 0.38 -35.39 -4.27
N THR A 139 -0.69 -35.87 -3.60
CA THR A 139 -1.53 -36.96 -4.13
C THR A 139 -2.97 -36.56 -4.43
N ASN A 140 -3.49 -35.51 -3.80
CA ASN A 140 -4.87 -35.10 -3.99
C ASN A 140 -5.04 -34.31 -5.28
N ALA A 141 -5.83 -34.84 -6.21
CA ALA A 141 -6.07 -34.22 -7.52
C ALA A 141 -6.59 -32.76 -7.45
N ARG A 142 -7.44 -32.42 -6.46
CA ARG A 142 -7.97 -31.06 -6.30
C ARG A 142 -6.94 -30.10 -5.72
N VAL A 143 -6.10 -30.57 -4.81
CA VAL A 143 -5.01 -29.75 -4.25
C VAL A 143 -3.98 -29.50 -5.34
N LEU A 144 -3.57 -30.53 -6.08
CA LEU A 144 -2.64 -30.40 -7.22
C LEU A 144 -3.17 -29.45 -8.29
N GLU A 145 -4.45 -29.56 -8.68
CA GLU A 145 -5.04 -28.68 -9.70
C GLU A 145 -5.04 -27.21 -9.24
N ASN A 146 -5.47 -26.93 -8.00
CA ASN A 146 -5.47 -25.56 -7.48
C ASN A 146 -4.04 -25.03 -7.27
N GLN A 147 -3.10 -25.89 -6.89
CA GLN A 147 -1.69 -25.52 -6.72
C GLN A 147 -1.06 -25.17 -8.07
N GLN A 148 -1.30 -25.96 -9.10
CA GLN A 148 -0.86 -25.66 -10.47
C GLN A 148 -1.44 -24.33 -10.98
N LYS A 149 -2.74 -24.08 -10.77
CA LYS A 149 -3.37 -22.80 -11.16
C LYS A 149 -2.75 -21.62 -10.40
N ARG A 150 -2.56 -21.77 -9.10
CA ARG A 150 -1.93 -20.76 -8.24
C ARG A 150 -0.51 -20.45 -8.68
N ASP A 151 0.29 -21.47 -8.93
CA ASP A 151 1.70 -21.31 -9.30
C ASP A 151 1.84 -20.70 -10.70
N ALA A 152 1.03 -21.14 -11.67
CA ALA A 152 0.98 -20.56 -13.00
C ALA A 152 0.54 -19.09 -12.98
N LEU A 153 -0.50 -18.77 -12.20
CA LEU A 153 -0.96 -17.39 -12.02
C LEU A 153 0.11 -16.51 -11.39
N HIS A 154 0.74 -16.99 -10.31
CA HIS A 154 1.80 -16.26 -9.61
C HIS A 154 3.02 -16.01 -10.50
N GLU A 155 3.46 -17.00 -11.28
CA GLU A 155 4.56 -16.84 -12.22
C GLU A 155 4.24 -15.81 -13.31
N ARG A 156 3.05 -15.90 -13.90
CA ARG A 156 2.58 -14.96 -14.94
C ARG A 156 2.48 -13.52 -14.39
N TYR A 157 1.90 -13.37 -13.20
CA TYR A 157 1.81 -12.09 -12.49
C TYR A 157 3.19 -11.50 -12.17
N ALA A 158 4.10 -12.29 -11.59
CA ALA A 158 5.43 -11.82 -11.25
C ALA A 158 6.21 -11.36 -12.50
N LYS A 159 6.06 -12.07 -13.62
CA LYS A 159 6.66 -11.67 -14.90
C LYS A 159 6.07 -10.36 -15.43
N ALA A 160 4.74 -10.22 -15.40
CA ALA A 160 4.05 -9.00 -15.85
C ALA A 160 4.44 -7.78 -15.02
N MET A 161 4.49 -7.91 -13.69
CA MET A 161 4.90 -6.81 -12.79
C MET A 161 6.35 -6.39 -12.99
N ASN A 162 7.27 -7.35 -13.11
CA ASN A 162 8.69 -7.05 -13.34
C ASN A 162 8.94 -6.39 -14.71
N ALA A 163 8.15 -6.75 -15.73
CA ALA A 163 8.21 -6.14 -17.06
C ALA A 163 7.40 -4.84 -17.19
N MET A 164 6.63 -4.45 -16.16
CA MET A 164 5.65 -3.37 -16.19
C MET A 164 4.62 -3.51 -17.33
N ASP A 165 4.24 -4.75 -17.64
CA ASP A 165 3.29 -5.07 -18.73
C ASP A 165 1.84 -4.95 -18.25
N LEU A 166 1.26 -3.76 -18.41
CA LEU A 166 -0.10 -3.44 -17.97
C LEU A 166 -1.18 -4.19 -18.77
N ASP A 167 -0.91 -4.47 -20.03
CA ASP A 167 -1.83 -5.20 -20.89
C ASP A 167 -1.93 -6.65 -20.42
N GLU A 168 -0.79 -7.26 -20.07
CA GLU A 168 -0.77 -8.61 -19.50
C GLU A 168 -1.46 -8.66 -18.13
N LEU A 169 -1.30 -7.66 -17.26
CA LEU A 169 -2.07 -7.58 -16.00
C LEU A 169 -3.58 -7.59 -16.26
N LYS A 170 -4.04 -6.88 -17.29
CA LYS A 170 -5.45 -6.89 -17.69
C LYS A 170 -5.86 -8.27 -18.22
N GLN A 171 -5.04 -8.90 -19.05
CA GLN A 171 -5.34 -10.23 -19.58
C GLN A 171 -5.43 -11.27 -18.46
N ILE A 172 -4.53 -11.23 -17.47
CA ILE A 172 -4.62 -12.08 -16.29
C ILE A 172 -5.99 -11.91 -15.59
N ILE A 173 -6.46 -10.67 -15.40
CA ILE A 173 -7.77 -10.40 -14.77
C ILE A 173 -8.93 -11.00 -15.57
N ILE A 174 -8.85 -10.96 -16.90
CA ILE A 174 -9.88 -11.52 -17.79
C ILE A 174 -9.84 -13.05 -17.79
N ASP A 175 -8.65 -13.63 -17.93
CA ASP A 175 -8.42 -15.07 -18.03
C ASP A 175 -8.76 -15.80 -16.72
N GLU A 176 -8.43 -15.20 -15.57
CA GLU A 176 -8.83 -15.69 -14.24
C GLU A 176 -10.28 -15.34 -13.87
N GLU A 177 -11.00 -14.70 -14.80
CA GLU A 177 -12.40 -14.36 -14.66
C GLU A 177 -12.73 -13.53 -13.39
N ILE A 178 -11.79 -12.67 -12.96
CA ILE A 178 -11.91 -11.91 -11.73
C ILE A 178 -13.09 -10.93 -11.83
N VAL A 179 -14.03 -11.07 -10.90
CA VAL A 179 -15.24 -10.24 -10.81
C VAL A 179 -15.04 -9.07 -9.88
N CYS A 180 -15.71 -7.96 -10.18
CA CYS A 180 -15.78 -6.81 -9.29
C CYS A 180 -16.44 -7.22 -7.96
N PRO A 181 -15.82 -6.97 -6.79
CA PRO A 181 -16.39 -7.33 -5.49
C PRO A 181 -17.74 -6.68 -5.18
N ILE A 182 -18.03 -5.53 -5.81
CA ILE A 182 -19.23 -4.74 -5.54
C ILE A 182 -20.36 -5.07 -6.53
N SER A 183 -20.08 -5.05 -7.83
CA SER A 183 -21.10 -5.27 -8.86
C SER A 183 -21.22 -6.72 -9.31
N GLY A 184 -20.22 -7.57 -9.03
CA GLY A 184 -20.14 -8.93 -9.58
C GLY A 184 -19.86 -8.99 -11.08
N THR A 185 -19.70 -7.84 -11.75
CA THR A 185 -19.47 -7.77 -13.20
C THR A 185 -17.99 -7.81 -13.55
N ARG A 186 -17.68 -8.21 -14.79
CA ARG A 186 -16.32 -8.28 -15.35
C ARG A 186 -16.02 -7.14 -16.34
N ASN A 187 -16.81 -6.06 -16.26
CA ASN A 187 -16.72 -4.93 -17.19
C ASN A 187 -15.58 -3.98 -16.81
N TRP A 188 -14.35 -4.42 -17.06
CA TRP A 188 -13.13 -3.73 -16.68
C TRP A 188 -12.62 -2.78 -17.78
N THR A 189 -12.03 -1.65 -17.39
CA THR A 189 -11.28 -0.77 -18.29
C THR A 189 -9.87 -1.31 -18.55
N ASP A 190 -9.08 -0.58 -19.35
CA ASP A 190 -7.63 -0.82 -19.43
C ASP A 190 -6.95 -0.46 -18.11
N VAL A 191 -5.88 -1.19 -17.79
CA VAL A 191 -5.03 -0.90 -16.66
C VAL A 191 -4.17 0.31 -16.99
N ARG A 192 -4.09 1.27 -16.07
CA ARG A 192 -3.27 2.48 -16.23
C ARG A 192 -2.39 2.68 -15.01
N GLN A 193 -1.17 3.15 -15.24
CA GLN A 193 -0.32 3.61 -14.15
C GLN A 193 -0.88 4.89 -13.55
N PHE A 194 -0.94 4.94 -12.23
CA PHE A 194 -1.27 6.14 -11.50
C PHE A 194 -0.13 6.47 -10.54
N ASN A 195 0.50 7.62 -10.77
CA ASN A 195 1.55 8.10 -9.88
C ASN A 195 0.91 8.55 -8.55
N LEU A 196 1.40 7.98 -7.46
CA LEU A 196 0.88 8.28 -6.12
C LEU A 196 1.45 9.59 -5.54
N MET A 197 2.46 10.19 -6.18
CA MET A 197 3.00 11.47 -5.75
C MET A 197 2.08 12.63 -6.15
N PHE A 198 1.72 13.45 -5.17
CA PHE A 198 1.03 14.71 -5.42
C PHE A 198 1.99 15.71 -6.06
N SER A 199 1.69 16.12 -7.29
CA SER A 199 2.41 17.19 -7.98
C SER A 199 1.72 18.54 -7.85
N THR A 200 2.51 19.60 -7.83
CA THR A 200 2.06 20.98 -7.97
C THR A 200 3.01 21.73 -8.91
N GLU A 201 2.67 22.97 -9.26
CA GLU A 201 3.47 23.82 -10.13
C GLU A 201 4.06 24.98 -9.32
N MET A 202 5.34 25.24 -9.51
CA MET A 202 6.06 26.32 -8.83
C MET A 202 6.62 27.28 -9.85
N GLY A 203 6.09 28.50 -9.88
CA GLY A 203 6.54 29.56 -10.77
C GLY A 203 5.64 30.79 -10.68
N ALA A 204 6.15 31.95 -11.10
CA ALA A 204 5.41 33.21 -11.09
C ALA A 204 4.36 33.31 -12.22
N SER A 205 4.46 32.45 -13.24
CA SER A 205 3.56 32.42 -14.39
C SER A 205 3.39 30.98 -14.86
N ALA A 206 2.21 30.64 -15.38
CA ALA A 206 1.89 29.29 -15.85
C ALA A 206 2.87 28.79 -16.93
N ASP A 207 3.36 29.70 -17.78
CA ASP A 207 4.26 29.34 -18.89
C ASP A 207 5.71 29.06 -18.46
N ASN A 208 6.09 29.43 -17.23
CA ASN A 208 7.45 29.21 -16.69
C ASN A 208 7.40 28.48 -15.35
N SER A 209 6.35 27.67 -15.14
CA SER A 209 6.16 26.90 -13.92
C SER A 209 6.97 25.60 -13.97
N MET A 210 7.62 25.27 -12.87
CA MET A 210 8.31 24.00 -12.69
C MET A 210 7.38 23.04 -11.97
N LYS A 211 7.15 21.86 -12.56
CA LYS A 211 6.42 20.78 -11.88
C LYS A 211 7.26 20.26 -10.71
N ILE A 212 6.72 20.37 -9.49
CA ILE A 212 7.33 19.88 -8.25
C ILE A 212 6.38 18.91 -7.55
N TYR A 213 6.87 18.20 -6.53
CA TYR A 213 6.12 17.15 -5.84
C TYR A 213 6.15 17.36 -4.33
N LEU A 214 5.05 17.04 -3.66
CA LEU A 214 5.08 16.77 -2.22
C LEU A 214 5.85 15.48 -2.01
N ARG A 215 6.84 15.49 -1.10
CA ARG A 215 7.65 14.30 -0.82
C ARG A 215 6.76 13.11 -0.41
N PRO A 216 6.90 11.93 -1.04
CA PRO A 216 6.19 10.71 -0.61
C PRO A 216 6.82 10.09 0.65
N GLU A 217 8.06 10.45 0.97
CA GLU A 217 8.83 9.96 2.13
C GLU A 217 9.83 11.01 2.64
N THR A 218 10.41 10.81 3.82
CA THR A 218 11.41 11.73 4.41
C THR A 218 12.87 11.37 4.09
N ALA A 219 13.14 10.14 3.62
CA ALA A 219 14.50 9.60 3.48
C ALA A 219 15.37 10.38 2.49
N GLN A 220 14.80 10.79 1.35
CA GLN A 220 15.55 11.55 0.33
C GLN A 220 16.17 12.83 0.89
N GLY A 221 15.49 13.51 1.83
CA GLY A 221 16.01 14.69 2.51
C GLY A 221 17.25 14.42 3.36
N ILE A 222 17.39 13.21 3.89
CA ILE A 222 18.57 12.75 4.64
C ILE A 222 19.71 12.46 3.65
N PHE A 223 19.43 11.70 2.58
CA PHE A 223 20.45 11.31 1.60
C PHE A 223 21.12 12.50 0.92
N VAL A 224 20.34 13.48 0.46
CA VAL A 224 20.90 14.67 -0.20
C VAL A 224 21.73 15.55 0.73
N ASN A 225 21.51 15.44 2.04
CA ASN A 225 22.25 16.17 3.07
C ASN A 225 23.37 15.36 3.72
N TYR A 226 23.65 14.14 3.26
CA TYR A 226 24.67 13.26 3.86
C TYR A 226 26.02 13.98 4.02
N LEU A 227 26.54 14.60 2.95
CA LEU A 227 27.82 15.31 3.00
C LEU A 227 27.77 16.56 3.89
N ASN A 228 26.64 17.26 3.95
CA ASN A 228 26.49 18.44 4.81
C ASN A 228 26.57 18.01 6.29
N VAL A 229 25.81 16.98 6.66
CA VAL A 229 25.75 16.44 8.02
C VAL A 229 27.08 15.82 8.43
N GLN A 230 27.71 15.03 7.56
CA GLN A 230 29.03 14.43 7.84
C GLN A 230 30.08 15.50 8.13
N LYS A 231 30.14 16.55 7.31
CA LYS A 231 31.10 17.65 7.46
C LYS A 231 30.84 18.48 8.72
N THR A 232 29.60 18.87 8.99
CA THR A 232 29.27 19.73 10.14
C THR A 232 29.33 18.96 11.46
N GLY A 233 28.94 17.68 11.47
CA GLY A 233 29.07 16.79 12.62
C GLY A 233 30.52 16.42 12.96
N ARG A 234 31.49 16.77 12.09
CA ARG A 234 32.93 16.43 12.23
C ARG A 234 33.16 14.95 12.51
N MET A 235 32.26 14.10 12.02
CA MET A 235 32.38 12.65 12.12
C MET A 235 33.44 12.22 11.11
N LYS A 236 34.51 11.58 11.60
CA LYS A 236 35.61 11.06 10.77
C LYS A 236 35.19 9.79 10.03
#